data_AF-A0A1Z5LBB0-F1
#
_entry.id   AF-A0A1Z5LBB0-F1
#
_cell.length_a   1.000
_cell.length_b   1.000
_cell.length_c   1.000
_cell.angle_alpha   90.00
_cell.angle_beta   90.00
_cell.angle_gamma   90.00
#
_symmetry.space_group_name_H-M   'P 1'
#
loop_
_entity.id
_entity.type
_entity.pdbx_description
1 polymer ?
#
loop_
_entity_poly.entity_id
_entity_poly.type
_entity_poly.pdbx_seq_one_letter_code
_entity_poly.pdbx_strand_id
1 'polypeptide(L)'
;MYIVMDLLPWCVSHLPSGEEVESIFTEELKKLLLPAVTITTHILYSKGLQMIQRLVSCAKETEDAAVQIALLGFFVKKPSSILFDQVTKSSTVKQLLANASSACVLWYRDFLKTFLKETTAEGVSDFGLQQSHAFEQLSHLLTLPSVQPLVELRAENLCFLAEMYASLLSGKQAAKMQSAKKHLQSAILKALVPSKKIQATEFIQLLVSLLTNIKEHGKMGSSRVIEKSLKLIKKMEKGERNDTVTSFQVLLGYLSVLVVLDIFEDNSILEDIRRAATGYLKDKSGKNENETDCIEVIMETLLNMLSMAGQAHRSVTALVFSLISNHMTDDALQHLLSAFGTQKEEEEVEFDVNNNESSDSESSGSELEEDETAEANSDLKERLKAVLGGGEDSDEEVVLTDKEMFELDEAISAAFKARIGESKKDKLVGIQFQLKCLELLQEYVGSSPPLHHLVNIGGVLVAASTLPNLRSESTVINSISDTLLLISAVRKF
;
A
#
# COMPACT_ATOMS: atom_id res chain seq x y z
N MET A 1 -1.78 -17.71 38.58
CA MET A 1 -1.91 -17.06 37.26
C MET A 1 -3.25 -16.34 37.09
N TYR A 2 -4.40 -16.98 37.35
CA TYR A 2 -5.71 -16.33 37.28
C TYR A 2 -5.81 -15.03 38.09
N ILE A 3 -5.38 -15.06 39.36
CA ILE A 3 -5.33 -13.88 40.23
C ILE A 3 -4.40 -12.79 39.67
N VAL A 4 -3.27 -13.19 39.09
CA VAL A 4 -2.30 -12.26 38.48
C VAL A 4 -2.92 -11.55 37.28
N MET A 5 -3.73 -12.23 36.46
CA MET A 5 -4.41 -11.63 35.31
C MET A 5 -5.45 -10.57 35.70
N ASP A 6 -6.10 -10.73 36.87
CA ASP A 6 -7.05 -9.74 37.37
C ASP A 6 -6.35 -8.57 38.08
N LEU A 7 -5.25 -8.82 38.81
CA LEU A 7 -4.53 -7.80 39.58
C LEU A 7 -3.55 -6.98 38.75
N LEU A 8 -2.92 -7.55 37.73
CA LEU A 8 -1.85 -6.89 36.98
C LEU A 8 -2.29 -5.56 36.36
N PRO A 9 -3.44 -5.45 35.65
CA PRO A 9 -3.88 -4.16 35.11
C PRO A 9 -4.17 -3.14 36.19
N TRP A 10 -4.69 -3.59 37.35
CA TRP A 10 -4.91 -2.72 38.50
C TRP A 10 -3.58 -2.21 39.08
N CYS A 11 -2.55 -3.05 39.20
CA CYS A 11 -1.24 -2.60 39.63
C CYS A 11 -0.66 -1.55 38.65
N VAL A 12 -0.72 -1.82 37.35
CA VAL A 12 -0.22 -0.90 36.31
C VAL A 12 -0.85 0.48 36.43
N SER A 13 -2.16 0.57 36.68
CA SER A 13 -2.86 1.87 36.79
C SER A 13 -2.53 2.67 38.05
N HIS A 14 -1.83 2.07 39.03
CA HIS A 14 -1.49 2.72 40.30
C HIS A 14 0.03 2.91 40.49
N LEU A 15 0.85 2.45 39.54
CA LEU A 15 2.30 2.64 39.60
C LEU A 15 2.67 4.03 39.07
N PRO A 16 3.52 4.79 39.79
CA PRO A 16 3.84 6.16 39.43
C PRO A 16 4.88 6.31 38.30
N SER A 17 5.57 5.24 37.91
CA SER A 17 6.64 5.32 36.90
C SER A 17 6.69 4.12 35.94
N GLY A 18 7.21 4.38 34.72
CA GLY A 18 7.42 3.34 33.71
C GLY A 18 8.42 2.25 34.13
N GLU A 19 9.44 2.57 34.92
CA GLU A 19 10.42 1.58 35.43
C GLU A 19 9.76 0.56 36.37
N GLU A 20 8.89 1.03 37.26
CA GLU A 20 8.14 0.14 38.15
C GLU A 20 7.16 -0.75 37.36
N VAL A 21 6.52 -0.18 36.33
CA VAL A 21 5.66 -0.94 35.40
C VAL A 21 6.47 -1.99 34.63
N GLU A 22 7.69 -1.68 34.18
CA GLU A 22 8.55 -2.68 33.53
C GLU A 22 8.99 -3.78 34.51
N SER A 23 9.23 -3.44 35.78
CA SER A 23 9.67 -4.39 36.81
C SER A 23 8.63 -5.49 37.13
N ILE A 24 7.33 -5.17 37.01
CA ILE A 24 6.25 -6.15 37.24
C ILE A 24 6.03 -7.07 36.01
N PHE A 25 6.55 -6.68 34.85
CA PHE A 25 6.43 -7.40 33.58
C PHE A 25 7.55 -8.44 33.39
N THR A 26 7.58 -9.43 34.28
CA THR A 26 8.62 -10.46 34.30
C THR A 26 8.61 -11.38 33.06
N GLU A 27 9.75 -11.97 32.75
CA GLU A 27 9.92 -12.92 31.65
C GLU A 27 9.03 -14.16 31.81
N GLU A 28 8.89 -14.66 33.05
CA GLU A 28 8.01 -15.79 33.37
C GLU A 28 6.56 -15.48 33.07
N LEU A 29 6.10 -14.26 33.39
CA LEU A 29 4.73 -13.84 33.11
C LEU A 29 4.46 -13.83 31.60
N LYS A 30 5.39 -13.30 30.80
CA LYS A 30 5.30 -13.29 29.33
C LYS A 30 5.25 -14.70 28.75
N LYS A 31 6.13 -15.60 29.21
CA LYS A 31 6.19 -17.01 28.77
C LYS A 31 4.90 -17.76 29.05
N LEU A 32 4.25 -17.47 30.17
CA LEU A 32 2.99 -18.11 30.53
C LEU A 32 1.79 -17.47 29.82
N LEU A 33 1.82 -16.15 29.58
CA LEU A 33 0.74 -15.44 28.92
C LEU A 33 0.57 -15.89 27.47
N LEU A 34 1.67 -16.00 26.71
CA LEU A 34 1.61 -16.24 25.27
C LEU A 34 0.84 -17.53 24.89
N PRO A 35 1.12 -18.71 25.47
CA PRO A 35 0.30 -19.90 25.23
C PRO A 35 -1.16 -19.72 25.68
N ALA A 36 -1.37 -19.02 26.80
CA ALA A 36 -2.68 -18.81 27.37
C ALA A 36 -3.61 -18.00 26.45
N VAL A 37 -3.08 -17.08 25.66
CA VAL A 37 -3.87 -16.23 24.73
C VAL A 37 -3.79 -16.69 23.27
N THR A 38 -2.94 -17.65 22.95
CA THR A 38 -2.83 -18.22 21.60
C THR A 38 -3.79 -19.40 21.41
N ILE A 39 -3.93 -20.23 22.45
CA ILE A 39 -4.73 -21.46 22.38
C ILE A 39 -6.14 -21.15 22.91
N THR A 40 -7.14 -21.15 22.01
CA THR A 40 -8.53 -20.81 22.35
C THR A 40 -9.17 -21.77 23.35
N THR A 41 -8.70 -23.02 23.41
CA THR A 41 -9.14 -24.04 24.37
C THR A 41 -8.46 -23.95 25.73
N HIS A 42 -7.49 -23.03 25.91
CA HIS A 42 -6.78 -22.89 27.16
C HIS A 42 -7.70 -22.31 28.25
N ILE A 43 -7.63 -22.87 29.47
CA ILE A 43 -8.52 -22.48 30.59
C ILE A 43 -8.42 -20.99 30.96
N LEU A 44 -7.27 -20.36 30.66
CA LEU A 44 -7.04 -18.94 30.92
C LEU A 44 -7.28 -18.03 29.71
N TYR A 45 -7.75 -18.55 28.57
CA TYR A 45 -7.87 -17.78 27.32
C TYR A 45 -8.73 -16.52 27.49
N SER A 46 -9.96 -16.68 27.97
CA SER A 46 -10.88 -15.54 28.20
C SER A 46 -10.29 -14.52 29.19
N LYS A 47 -9.63 -14.98 30.25
CA LYS A 47 -9.01 -14.09 31.25
C LYS A 47 -7.75 -13.40 30.75
N GLY A 48 -6.94 -14.08 29.95
CA GLY A 48 -5.77 -13.49 29.31
C GLY A 48 -6.18 -12.37 28.35
N LEU A 49 -7.22 -12.58 27.54
CA LEU A 49 -7.76 -11.54 26.68
C LEU A 49 -8.32 -10.35 27.48
N GLN A 50 -9.07 -10.61 28.56
CA GLN A 50 -9.56 -9.53 29.44
C GLN A 50 -8.42 -8.73 30.06
N MET A 51 -7.36 -9.39 30.52
CA MET A 51 -6.17 -8.73 31.04
C MET A 51 -5.52 -7.84 29.97
N ILE A 52 -5.32 -8.36 28.76
CA ILE A 52 -4.75 -7.60 27.64
C ILE A 52 -5.58 -6.37 27.33
N GLN A 53 -6.90 -6.50 27.22
CA GLN A 53 -7.79 -5.38 26.94
C GLN A 53 -7.76 -4.30 28.03
N ARG A 54 -7.63 -4.71 29.30
CA ARG A 54 -7.43 -3.76 30.40
C ARG A 54 -6.08 -3.06 30.31
N LEU A 55 -5.00 -3.76 29.99
CA LEU A 55 -3.68 -3.15 29.78
C LEU A 55 -3.68 -2.16 28.61
N VAL A 56 -4.38 -2.48 27.52
CA VAL A 56 -4.59 -1.55 26.40
C VAL A 56 -5.37 -0.31 26.85
N SER A 57 -6.38 -0.49 27.71
CA SER A 57 -7.14 0.63 28.27
C SER A 57 -6.26 1.51 29.16
N CYS A 58 -5.42 0.93 30.02
CA CYS A 58 -4.44 1.66 30.82
C CYS A 58 -3.47 2.47 29.94
N ALA A 59 -3.00 1.90 28.82
CA ALA A 59 -2.12 2.61 27.89
C ALA A 59 -2.80 3.82 27.23
N LYS A 60 -4.12 3.76 26.99
CA LYS A 60 -4.92 4.86 26.42
C LYS A 60 -5.17 5.98 27.43
N GLU A 61 -5.35 5.63 28.70
CA GLU A 61 -5.66 6.59 29.77
C GLU A 61 -4.42 7.30 30.32
N THR A 62 -3.24 6.69 30.20
CA THR A 62 -1.99 7.29 30.69
C THR A 62 -1.37 8.26 29.67
N GLU A 63 -0.94 9.41 30.17
CA GLU A 63 -0.13 10.38 29.42
C GLU A 63 1.38 10.10 29.52
N ASP A 64 1.80 9.18 30.42
CA ASP A 64 3.20 8.86 30.63
C ASP A 64 3.73 7.94 29.53
N ALA A 65 4.61 8.50 28.69
CA ALA A 65 5.29 7.78 27.63
C ALA A 65 6.10 6.57 28.14
N ALA A 66 6.71 6.64 29.33
CA ALA A 66 7.50 5.54 29.89
C ALA A 66 6.62 4.34 30.24
N VAL A 67 5.42 4.59 30.77
CA VAL A 67 4.41 3.54 31.03
C VAL A 67 3.93 2.91 29.72
N GLN A 68 3.65 3.73 28.71
CA GLN A 68 3.27 3.22 27.38
C GLN A 68 4.38 2.37 26.73
N ILE A 69 5.64 2.79 26.88
CA ILE A 69 6.81 2.03 26.40
C ILE A 69 6.93 0.69 27.12
N ALA A 70 6.78 0.68 28.45
CA ALA A 70 6.84 -0.57 29.23
C ALA A 70 5.71 -1.53 28.80
N LEU A 71 4.50 -1.02 28.61
CA LEU A 71 3.34 -1.79 28.14
C LEU A 71 3.55 -2.36 26.74
N LEU A 72 4.01 -1.54 25.79
CA LEU A 72 4.30 -2.02 24.43
C LEU A 72 5.44 -3.03 24.44
N GLY A 73 6.51 -2.73 25.19
CA GLY A 73 7.67 -3.59 25.40
C GLY A 73 7.31 -4.99 25.93
N PHE A 74 6.31 -5.09 26.80
CA PHE A 74 5.81 -6.37 27.31
C PHE A 74 5.33 -7.31 26.20
N PHE A 75 4.69 -6.77 25.15
CA PHE A 75 4.16 -7.57 24.04
C PHE A 75 5.17 -7.86 22.94
N VAL A 76 6.18 -7.00 22.74
CA VAL A 76 7.08 -7.09 21.57
C VAL A 76 8.50 -7.54 21.90
N LYS A 77 9.00 -7.32 23.13
CA LYS A 77 10.33 -7.81 23.56
C LYS A 77 10.27 -9.31 23.83
N LYS A 78 11.41 -9.99 23.67
CA LYS A 78 11.57 -11.40 24.11
C LYS A 78 11.11 -11.55 25.57
N PRO A 79 10.43 -12.65 25.91
CA PRO A 79 10.22 -13.89 25.15
C PRO A 79 8.99 -13.82 24.21
N SER A 80 8.30 -12.69 24.17
CA SER A 80 7.27 -12.40 23.17
C SER A 80 7.90 -12.10 21.80
N SER A 81 7.12 -11.60 20.85
CA SER A 81 7.59 -11.32 19.49
C SER A 81 6.83 -10.13 18.90
N ILE A 82 7.45 -9.43 17.96
CA ILE A 82 6.75 -8.45 17.10
C ILE A 82 5.57 -9.05 16.32
N LEU A 83 5.52 -10.39 16.18
CA LEU A 83 4.39 -11.13 15.61
C LEU A 83 3.25 -11.38 16.62
N PHE A 84 3.25 -10.74 17.79
CA PHE A 84 2.28 -11.01 18.86
C PHE A 84 0.83 -11.01 18.35
N ASP A 85 0.44 -9.98 17.61
CA ASP A 85 -0.90 -9.84 17.05
C ASP A 85 -1.24 -10.99 16.09
N GLN A 86 -0.30 -11.39 15.23
CA GLN A 86 -0.48 -12.50 14.29
C GLN A 86 -0.60 -13.85 15.01
N VAL A 87 0.27 -14.12 15.99
CA VAL A 87 0.28 -15.38 16.75
C VAL A 87 -0.98 -15.50 17.60
N THR A 88 -1.42 -14.41 18.22
CA THR A 88 -2.59 -14.39 19.11
C THR A 88 -3.91 -14.13 18.38
N LYS A 89 -3.86 -13.86 17.07
CA LYS A 89 -5.00 -13.39 16.26
C LYS A 89 -5.71 -12.18 16.92
N SER A 90 -4.91 -11.27 17.49
CA SER A 90 -5.39 -10.06 18.16
C SER A 90 -4.92 -8.81 17.43
N SER A 91 -5.37 -7.63 17.89
CA SER A 91 -4.93 -6.33 17.39
C SER A 91 -4.30 -5.49 18.51
N THR A 92 -3.65 -6.16 19.46
CA THR A 92 -3.16 -5.56 20.70
C THR A 92 -2.09 -4.51 20.43
N VAL A 93 -1.04 -4.88 19.70
CA VAL A 93 0.06 -3.98 19.36
C VAL A 93 -0.44 -2.83 18.49
N LYS A 94 -1.31 -3.13 17.51
CA LYS A 94 -1.96 -2.10 16.67
C LYS A 94 -2.76 -1.10 17.52
N GLN A 95 -3.54 -1.56 18.50
CA GLN A 95 -4.35 -0.69 19.37
C GLN A 95 -3.50 0.16 20.32
N LEU A 96 -2.40 -0.38 20.84
CA LEU A 96 -1.45 0.37 21.66
C LEU A 96 -0.82 1.50 20.86
N LEU A 97 -0.33 1.21 19.65
CA LEU A 97 0.32 2.19 18.78
C LEU A 97 -0.63 3.29 18.30
N ALA A 98 -1.90 2.96 18.04
CA ALA A 98 -2.90 3.93 17.59
C ALA A 98 -3.12 5.10 18.58
N ASN A 99 -2.87 4.88 19.87
CA ASN A 99 -3.05 5.87 20.93
C ASN A 99 -1.74 6.24 21.64
N ALA A 100 -0.61 5.75 21.13
CA ALA A 100 0.69 5.97 21.73
C ALA A 100 1.15 7.42 21.55
N SER A 101 1.80 7.95 22.59
CA SER A 101 2.56 9.19 22.53
C SER A 101 3.65 9.11 21.47
N SER A 102 4.08 10.27 20.97
CA SER A 102 5.18 10.35 19.99
C SER A 102 6.44 9.65 20.50
N ALA A 103 6.81 9.86 21.78
CA ALA A 103 7.96 9.22 22.40
C ALA A 103 7.88 7.68 22.40
N CYS A 104 6.71 7.10 22.67
CA CYS A 104 6.50 5.65 22.61
C CYS A 104 6.64 5.12 21.18
N VAL A 105 6.09 5.82 20.19
CA VAL A 105 6.23 5.46 18.77
C VAL A 105 7.69 5.54 18.31
N LEU A 106 8.44 6.56 18.73
CA LEU A 106 9.88 6.70 18.44
C LEU A 106 10.69 5.55 19.04
N TRP A 107 10.41 5.21 20.29
CA TRP A 107 11.03 4.06 20.94
C TRP A 107 10.79 2.77 20.16
N TYR A 108 9.55 2.53 19.73
CA TYR A 108 9.20 1.31 18.99
C TYR A 108 9.84 1.27 17.60
N ARG A 109 9.90 2.41 16.90
CA ARG A 109 10.65 2.58 15.66
C ARG A 109 12.12 2.17 15.85
N ASP A 110 12.77 2.67 16.89
CA ASP A 110 14.20 2.40 17.14
C ASP A 110 14.44 0.96 17.57
N PHE A 111 13.50 0.38 18.32
CA PHE A 111 13.46 -1.05 18.61
C PHE A 111 13.40 -1.89 17.31
N LEU A 112 12.49 -1.59 16.39
CA LEU A 112 12.37 -2.30 15.10
C LEU A 112 13.62 -2.13 14.22
N LYS A 113 14.21 -0.93 14.17
CA LYS A 113 15.46 -0.69 13.43
C LYS A 113 16.61 -1.52 14.00
N THR A 114 16.73 -1.58 15.33
CA THR A 114 17.75 -2.37 16.01
C THR A 114 17.55 -3.86 15.74
N PHE A 115 16.32 -4.35 15.89
CA PHE A 115 15.95 -5.73 15.58
C PHE A 115 16.33 -6.13 14.13
N LEU A 116 16.03 -5.28 13.15
CA LEU A 116 16.36 -5.53 11.74
C LEU A 116 17.88 -5.57 11.51
N LYS A 117 18.65 -4.66 12.12
CA LYS A 117 20.12 -4.63 12.02
C LYS A 117 20.76 -5.89 12.63
N GLU A 118 20.32 -6.28 13.82
CA GLU A 118 20.82 -7.49 14.50
C GLU A 118 20.55 -8.75 13.68
N THR A 119 19.33 -8.90 13.16
CA THR A 119 18.95 -10.06 12.37
C THR A 119 19.74 -10.15 11.05
N THR A 120 20.13 -9.02 10.46
CA THR A 120 21.02 -9.01 9.28
C THR A 120 22.48 -9.33 9.57
N ALA A 121 22.96 -9.06 10.80
CA ALA A 121 24.35 -9.29 11.19
C ALA A 121 24.64 -10.75 11.52
N GLU A 122 23.65 -11.49 12.03
CA GLU A 122 23.79 -12.89 12.45
C GLU A 122 23.89 -13.89 11.28
N GLY A 123 23.84 -13.42 10.04
CA GLY A 123 24.04 -14.28 8.85
C GLY A 123 22.97 -15.37 8.70
N VAL A 124 21.84 -15.26 9.40
CA VAL A 124 20.71 -16.19 9.31
C VAL A 124 20.21 -16.18 7.87
N SER A 125 20.35 -17.32 7.22
CA SER A 125 20.22 -17.53 5.78
C SER A 125 18.79 -17.47 5.24
N ASP A 126 17.83 -17.04 6.06
CA ASP A 126 16.43 -16.95 5.66
C ASP A 126 15.84 -15.67 6.22
N PHE A 127 15.36 -14.80 5.32
CA PHE A 127 14.65 -13.61 5.75
C PHE A 127 13.30 -14.06 6.31
N GLY A 128 13.18 -14.07 7.63
CA GLY A 128 12.03 -14.66 8.31
C GLY A 128 10.80 -13.77 8.25
N LEU A 129 9.63 -14.39 8.48
CA LEU A 129 8.32 -13.72 8.68
C LEU A 129 8.41 -12.48 9.59
N GLN A 130 9.28 -12.52 10.61
CA GLN A 130 9.52 -11.41 11.53
C GLN A 130 10.11 -10.16 10.84
N GLN A 131 11.06 -10.31 9.93
CA GLN A 131 11.67 -9.15 9.27
C GLN A 131 10.69 -8.48 8.29
N SER A 132 9.93 -9.28 7.53
CA SER A 132 8.86 -8.77 6.68
C SER A 132 7.84 -7.99 7.52
N HIS A 133 7.40 -8.55 8.64
CA HIS A 133 6.47 -7.88 9.54
C HIS A 133 7.08 -6.61 10.15
N ALA A 134 8.38 -6.60 10.49
CA ALA A 134 9.04 -5.40 11.01
C ALA A 134 9.08 -4.27 9.98
N PHE A 135 9.29 -4.56 8.69
CA PHE A 135 9.21 -3.56 7.63
C PHE A 135 7.81 -2.98 7.48
N GLU A 136 6.78 -3.84 7.52
CA GLU A 136 5.39 -3.40 7.46
C GLU A 136 5.01 -2.53 8.66
N GLN A 137 5.42 -2.93 9.87
CA GLN A 137 5.20 -2.14 11.08
C GLN A 137 5.90 -0.78 10.98
N LEU A 138 7.18 -0.73 10.56
CA LEU A 138 7.90 0.52 10.35
C LEU A 138 7.19 1.46 9.36
N SER A 139 6.62 0.91 8.30
CA SER A 139 5.82 1.67 7.34
C SER A 139 4.53 2.18 7.96
N HIS A 140 3.82 1.34 8.72
CA HIS A 140 2.60 1.73 9.42
C HIS A 140 2.82 2.82 10.46
N LEU A 141 3.98 2.85 11.14
CA LEU A 141 4.29 3.93 12.09
C LEU A 141 4.25 5.32 11.45
N LEU A 142 4.50 5.42 10.14
CA LEU A 142 4.47 6.68 9.40
C LEU A 142 3.06 7.16 9.08
N THR A 143 2.06 6.28 9.17
CA THR A 143 0.65 6.66 8.97
C THR A 143 -0.03 7.09 10.27
N LEU A 144 0.61 6.87 11.42
CA LEU A 144 0.04 7.19 12.73
C LEU A 144 -0.10 8.72 12.94
N PRO A 145 -1.22 9.21 13.52
CA PRO A 145 -1.46 10.65 13.71
C PRO A 145 -0.37 11.36 14.53
N SER A 146 0.23 10.67 15.51
CA SER A 146 1.31 11.21 16.35
C SER A 146 2.63 11.42 15.61
N VAL A 147 2.79 10.82 14.42
CA VAL A 147 4.00 10.87 13.59
C VAL A 147 3.80 11.66 12.30
N GLN A 148 2.59 11.71 11.75
CA GLN A 148 2.27 12.44 10.53
C GLN A 148 2.85 13.88 10.41
N PRO A 149 2.91 14.71 11.47
CA PRO A 149 3.50 16.05 11.35
C PRO A 149 5.04 16.07 11.32
N LEU A 150 5.71 14.96 11.63
CA LEU A 150 7.17 14.88 11.76
C LEU A 150 7.83 14.49 10.43
N VAL A 151 7.98 15.46 9.52
CA VAL A 151 8.59 15.27 8.19
C VAL A 151 10.00 14.66 8.28
N GLU A 152 10.80 15.10 9.24
CA GLU A 152 12.17 14.59 9.47
C GLU A 152 12.15 13.10 9.81
N LEU A 153 11.21 12.67 10.65
CA LEU A 153 11.09 11.27 11.05
C LEU A 153 10.78 10.36 9.87
N ARG A 154 9.91 10.85 8.98
CA ARG A 154 9.53 10.16 7.76
C ARG A 154 10.73 10.00 6.83
N ALA A 155 11.53 11.06 6.66
CA ALA A 155 12.77 11.01 5.89
C ALA A 155 13.76 10.00 6.50
N GLU A 156 14.00 10.04 7.81
CA GLU A 156 14.88 9.09 8.49
C GLU A 156 14.47 7.63 8.32
N ASN A 157 13.16 7.34 8.41
CA ASN A 157 12.65 5.98 8.23
C ASN A 157 12.76 5.51 6.78
N LEU A 158 12.45 6.37 5.81
CA LEU A 158 12.62 6.07 4.40
C LEU A 158 14.09 5.81 4.05
N CYS A 159 15.00 6.64 4.55
CA CYS A 159 16.45 6.44 4.40
C CYS A 159 16.89 5.10 4.97
N PHE A 160 16.46 4.76 6.19
CA PHE A 160 16.77 3.46 6.79
C PHE A 160 16.25 2.29 5.95
N LEU A 161 14.99 2.33 5.49
CA LEU A 161 14.42 1.27 4.65
C LEU A 161 15.17 1.14 3.31
N ALA A 162 15.59 2.27 2.73
CA ALA A 162 16.37 2.30 1.50
C ALA A 162 17.79 1.75 1.68
N GLU A 163 18.45 2.04 2.81
CA GLU A 163 19.74 1.46 3.18
C GLU A 163 19.63 -0.06 3.34
N MET A 164 18.59 -0.53 4.02
CA MET A 164 18.28 -1.96 4.14
C MET A 164 18.07 -2.58 2.76
N TYR A 165 17.31 -1.93 1.88
CA TYR A 165 17.04 -2.41 0.52
C TYR A 165 18.33 -2.53 -0.31
N ALA A 166 19.18 -1.50 -0.27
CA ALA A 166 20.47 -1.50 -0.93
C ALA A 166 21.40 -2.61 -0.40
N SER A 167 21.41 -2.85 0.91
CA SER A 167 22.21 -3.92 1.51
C SER A 167 21.79 -5.30 1.00
N LEU A 168 20.47 -5.54 0.88
CA LEU A 168 19.90 -6.80 0.39
C LEU A 168 20.27 -7.10 -1.06
N LEU A 169 20.28 -6.08 -1.91
CA LEU A 169 20.68 -6.22 -3.32
C LEU A 169 22.18 -6.49 -3.51
N SER A 170 23.03 -6.07 -2.57
CA SER A 170 24.47 -6.23 -2.68
C SER A 170 25.00 -7.63 -2.31
N GLY A 171 24.14 -8.49 -1.78
CA GLY A 171 24.50 -9.82 -1.27
C GLY A 171 24.45 -10.94 -2.33
N LYS A 172 25.31 -11.97 -2.16
CA LYS A 172 25.29 -13.21 -2.97
C LYS A 172 23.96 -14.00 -2.91
N GLN A 173 23.02 -13.58 -2.07
CA GLN A 173 21.73 -14.23 -1.83
C GLN A 173 20.55 -13.49 -2.46
N ALA A 174 20.75 -12.45 -3.27
CA ALA A 174 19.69 -11.61 -3.84
C ALA A 174 18.51 -12.40 -4.47
N ALA A 175 18.78 -13.53 -5.13
CA ALA A 175 17.74 -14.38 -5.73
C ALA A 175 16.83 -15.11 -4.71
N LYS A 176 17.33 -15.41 -3.50
CA LYS A 176 16.54 -16.05 -2.43
C LYS A 176 15.70 -15.06 -1.64
N MET A 177 15.96 -13.75 -1.79
CA MET A 177 15.40 -12.69 -0.96
C MET A 177 14.24 -11.94 -1.62
N GLN A 178 13.62 -12.53 -2.65
CA GLN A 178 12.59 -11.86 -3.45
C GLN A 178 11.32 -11.51 -2.64
N SER A 179 10.94 -12.33 -1.66
CA SER A 179 9.82 -12.03 -0.77
C SER A 179 10.10 -10.81 0.11
N ALA A 180 11.25 -10.77 0.79
CA ALA A 180 11.68 -9.63 1.60
C ALA A 180 11.83 -8.35 0.78
N LYS A 181 12.35 -8.48 -0.45
CA LYS A 181 12.44 -7.39 -1.43
C LYS A 181 11.06 -6.77 -1.67
N LYS A 182 10.03 -7.58 -1.95
CA LYS A 182 8.65 -7.10 -2.18
C LYS A 182 8.04 -6.42 -0.95
N HIS A 183 8.23 -6.97 0.25
CA HIS A 183 7.73 -6.35 1.48
C HIS A 183 8.40 -5.01 1.74
N LEU A 184 9.71 -4.90 1.47
CA LEU A 184 10.45 -3.66 1.63
C LEU A 184 10.08 -2.61 0.58
N GLN A 185 9.89 -3.00 -0.68
CA GLN A 185 9.32 -2.14 -1.72
C GLN A 185 7.96 -1.57 -1.28
N SER A 186 7.05 -2.45 -0.84
CA SER A 186 5.73 -2.06 -0.34
C SER A 186 5.81 -1.11 0.86
N ALA A 187 6.69 -1.40 1.82
CA ALA A 187 6.92 -0.56 2.99
C ALA A 187 7.41 0.84 2.61
N ILE A 188 8.36 0.94 1.66
CA ILE A 188 8.87 2.21 1.15
C ILE A 188 7.77 2.97 0.40
N LEU A 189 6.97 2.31 -0.45
CA LEU A 189 5.88 2.97 -1.17
C LEU A 189 4.80 3.52 -0.24
N LYS A 190 4.34 2.72 0.73
CA LYS A 190 3.39 3.16 1.77
C LYS A 190 3.96 4.35 2.57
N ALA A 191 5.27 4.33 2.82
CA ALA A 191 5.99 5.43 3.46
C ALA A 191 6.20 6.66 2.54
N LEU A 192 5.97 6.55 1.22
CA LEU A 192 6.17 7.60 0.20
C LEU A 192 4.85 8.22 -0.29
N VAL A 193 3.74 8.04 0.43
CA VAL A 193 2.43 8.65 0.13
C VAL A 193 2.38 10.15 0.50
N PRO A 194 2.24 11.11 -0.42
CA PRO A 194 2.06 12.50 -0.06
C PRO A 194 0.79 12.68 0.80
N SER A 195 0.91 13.36 1.94
CA SER A 195 -0.25 13.67 2.79
C SER A 195 -1.02 14.82 2.17
N LYS A 196 -2.36 14.85 2.36
CA LYS A 196 -3.23 15.94 1.89
C LYS A 196 -2.81 17.34 2.39
N LYS A 197 -2.00 17.40 3.46
CA LYS A 197 -1.50 18.65 4.06
C LYS A 197 -0.08 19.03 3.63
N ILE A 198 0.65 18.12 2.99
CA ILE A 198 2.04 18.34 2.59
C ILE A 198 2.06 19.17 1.31
N GLN A 199 2.84 20.26 1.31
CA GLN A 199 3.06 21.04 0.10
C GLN A 199 3.88 20.23 -0.90
N ALA A 200 3.61 20.38 -2.20
CA ALA A 200 4.36 19.67 -3.25
C ALA A 200 5.88 19.87 -3.11
N THR A 201 6.32 21.04 -2.65
CA THR A 201 7.72 21.39 -2.35
C THR A 201 8.36 20.52 -1.27
N GLU A 202 7.65 20.26 -0.17
CA GLU A 202 8.12 19.38 0.92
C GLU A 202 8.24 17.93 0.43
N PHE A 203 7.30 17.49 -0.40
CA PHE A 203 7.36 16.16 -1.00
C PHE A 203 8.54 16.00 -1.97
N ILE A 204 8.82 17.02 -2.79
CA ILE A 204 10.01 17.05 -3.65
C ILE A 204 11.29 16.96 -2.79
N GLN A 205 11.36 17.71 -1.69
CA GLN A 205 12.52 17.67 -0.80
C GLN A 205 12.73 16.28 -0.17
N LEU A 206 11.64 15.59 0.18
CA LEU A 206 11.67 14.21 0.66
C LEU A 206 12.22 13.26 -0.42
N LEU A 207 11.72 13.35 -1.65
CA LEU A 207 12.17 12.55 -2.79
C LEU A 207 13.66 12.79 -3.10
N VAL A 208 14.10 14.05 -3.11
CA VAL A 208 15.50 14.42 -3.35
C VAL A 208 16.41 13.89 -2.24
N SER A 209 16.00 13.99 -0.98
CA SER A 209 16.74 13.46 0.17
C SER A 209 16.90 11.94 0.07
N LEU A 210 15.81 11.23 -0.23
CA LEU A 210 15.80 9.78 -0.40
C LEU A 210 16.71 9.33 -1.55
N LEU A 211 16.58 9.95 -2.73
CA LEU A 211 17.43 9.65 -3.89
C LEU A 211 18.90 9.95 -3.62
N THR A 212 19.20 11.00 -2.85
CA THR A 212 20.58 11.34 -2.48
C THR A 212 21.16 10.30 -1.53
N ASN A 213 20.41 9.87 -0.50
CA ASN A 213 20.85 8.79 0.39
C ASN A 213 21.07 7.49 -0.39
N ILE A 214 20.12 7.09 -1.26
CA ILE A 214 20.29 5.89 -2.09
C ILE A 214 21.52 6.00 -3.00
N LYS A 215 21.82 7.19 -3.53
CA LYS A 215 23.02 7.41 -4.34
C LYS A 215 24.31 7.26 -3.53
N GLU A 216 24.35 7.73 -2.29
CA GLU A 216 25.53 7.71 -1.43
C GLU A 216 25.80 6.32 -0.84
N HIS A 217 24.76 5.61 -0.45
CA HIS A 217 24.86 4.32 0.24
C HIS A 217 24.59 3.10 -0.66
N GLY A 218 23.98 3.31 -1.83
CA GLY A 218 23.66 2.25 -2.78
C GLY A 218 24.82 1.90 -3.72
N LYS A 219 25.27 0.64 -3.68
CA LYS A 219 26.09 0.04 -4.76
C LYS A 219 25.21 -0.37 -5.96
N MET A 220 24.28 0.47 -6.40
CA MET A 220 23.35 0.13 -7.48
C MET A 220 23.84 0.58 -8.85
N GLY A 221 23.65 -0.27 -9.86
CA GLY A 221 23.81 0.08 -11.28
C GLY A 221 22.92 1.25 -11.74
N SER A 222 21.89 1.57 -10.95
CA SER A 222 20.93 2.67 -11.15
C SER A 222 21.46 4.05 -10.76
N SER A 223 22.72 4.17 -10.30
CA SER A 223 23.35 5.44 -9.93
C SER A 223 23.31 6.50 -11.05
N ARG A 224 23.45 6.08 -12.32
CA ARG A 224 23.36 6.98 -13.48
C ARG A 224 21.95 7.55 -13.68
N VAL A 225 20.92 6.73 -13.45
CA VAL A 225 19.52 7.15 -13.52
C VAL A 225 19.26 8.20 -12.44
N ILE A 226 19.62 7.90 -11.19
CA ILE A 226 19.45 8.83 -10.07
C ILE A 226 20.18 10.16 -10.35
N GLU A 227 21.42 10.10 -10.82
CA GLU A 227 22.22 11.29 -11.06
C GLU A 227 21.63 12.20 -12.14
N LYS A 228 21.11 11.62 -13.23
CA LYS A 228 20.43 12.39 -14.29
C LYS A 228 19.20 13.10 -13.76
N SER A 229 18.32 12.40 -13.03
CA SER A 229 17.10 12.99 -12.44
C SER A 229 17.44 14.09 -11.43
N LEU A 230 18.36 13.85 -10.50
CA LEU A 230 18.76 14.85 -9.51
C LEU A 230 19.36 16.10 -10.16
N LYS A 231 20.15 15.95 -11.23
CA LYS A 231 20.68 17.10 -11.99
C LYS A 231 19.57 17.91 -12.63
N LEU A 232 18.53 17.26 -13.15
CA LEU A 232 17.42 17.92 -13.82
C LEU A 232 16.51 18.64 -12.81
N ILE A 233 16.16 17.99 -11.70
CA ILE A 233 15.40 18.58 -10.59
C ILE A 233 16.11 19.84 -10.06
N LYS A 234 17.43 19.76 -9.82
CA LYS A 234 18.25 20.92 -9.38
C LYS A 234 18.36 22.05 -10.41
N LYS A 235 18.24 21.75 -11.70
CA LYS A 235 18.20 22.80 -12.75
C LYS A 235 16.87 23.53 -12.74
N MET A 236 15.78 22.79 -12.51
CA MET A 236 14.42 23.32 -12.40
C MET A 236 14.25 24.20 -11.15
N GLU A 237 14.88 23.84 -10.03
CA GLU A 237 14.83 24.67 -8.80
C GLU A 237 15.44 26.07 -8.97
N LYS A 238 16.34 26.25 -9.93
CA LYS A 238 16.99 27.54 -10.21
C LYS A 238 16.18 28.43 -11.15
N GLY A 239 15.11 27.90 -11.73
CA GLY A 239 14.21 28.62 -12.63
C GLY A 239 13.06 29.31 -11.90
N GLU A 240 12.15 29.88 -12.68
CA GLU A 240 10.86 30.35 -12.18
C GLU A 240 10.02 29.14 -11.75
N ARG A 241 9.42 29.20 -10.56
CA ARG A 241 8.55 28.13 -10.07
C ARG A 241 7.18 28.32 -10.71
N ASN A 242 6.79 27.34 -11.53
CA ASN A 242 5.41 27.16 -11.95
C ASN A 242 4.93 25.74 -11.59
N ASP A 243 3.63 25.53 -11.70
CA ASP A 243 3.00 24.28 -11.34
C ASP A 243 3.46 23.14 -12.26
N THR A 244 3.66 23.42 -13.55
CA THR A 244 4.21 22.47 -14.55
C THR A 244 5.62 21.96 -14.17
N VAL A 245 6.53 22.85 -13.76
CA VAL A 245 7.87 22.47 -13.31
C VAL A 245 7.79 21.66 -12.01
N THR A 246 6.91 22.05 -11.10
CA THR A 246 6.69 21.31 -9.84
C THR A 246 6.18 19.89 -10.13
N SER A 247 5.26 19.73 -11.07
CA SER A 247 4.76 18.44 -11.56
C SER A 247 5.89 17.58 -12.14
N PHE A 248 6.74 18.15 -12.99
CA PHE A 248 7.92 17.43 -13.50
C PHE A 248 8.87 17.01 -12.38
N GLN A 249 9.12 17.86 -11.38
CA GLN A 249 9.99 17.52 -10.26
C GLN A 249 9.44 16.35 -9.42
N VAL A 250 8.13 16.35 -9.14
CA VAL A 250 7.45 15.26 -8.44
C VAL A 250 7.56 13.95 -9.23
N LEU A 251 7.20 13.97 -10.53
CA LEU A 251 7.24 12.78 -11.39
C LEU A 251 8.66 12.24 -11.56
N LEU A 252 9.64 13.12 -11.85
CA LEU A 252 11.05 12.72 -11.99
C LEU A 252 11.57 12.09 -10.70
N GLY A 253 11.25 12.67 -9.54
CA GLY A 253 11.67 12.13 -8.25
C GLY A 253 11.03 10.76 -7.99
N TYR A 254 9.71 10.68 -8.12
CA TYR A 254 8.94 9.47 -7.82
C TYR A 254 9.25 8.31 -8.76
N LEU A 255 9.20 8.52 -10.08
CA LEU A 255 9.53 7.50 -11.08
C LEU A 255 10.99 7.01 -10.92
N SER A 256 11.92 7.89 -10.56
CA SER A 256 13.30 7.48 -10.27
C SER A 256 13.37 6.55 -9.06
N VAL A 257 12.58 6.78 -8.01
CA VAL A 257 12.50 5.86 -6.87
C VAL A 257 11.95 4.51 -7.32
N LEU A 258 10.88 4.49 -8.12
CA LEU A 258 10.29 3.23 -8.62
C LEU A 258 11.28 2.39 -9.43
N VAL A 259 12.02 3.02 -10.32
CA VAL A 259 13.10 2.37 -11.10
C VAL A 259 14.20 1.82 -10.20
N VAL A 260 14.64 2.61 -9.22
CA VAL A 260 15.73 2.22 -8.30
C VAL A 260 15.31 1.07 -7.39
N LEU A 261 14.03 1.01 -7.05
CA LEU A 261 13.46 -0.09 -6.30
C LEU A 261 13.13 -1.30 -7.18
N ASP A 262 13.52 -1.35 -8.47
CA ASP A 262 13.14 -2.40 -9.42
C ASP A 262 11.63 -2.71 -9.40
N ILE A 263 10.80 -1.67 -9.22
CA ILE A 263 9.33 -1.77 -9.35
C ILE A 263 8.95 -1.58 -10.82
N PHE A 264 9.69 -0.72 -11.53
CA PHE A 264 9.65 -0.63 -12.98
C PHE A 264 10.85 -1.36 -13.58
N GLU A 265 10.57 -2.30 -14.48
CA GLU A 265 11.59 -2.99 -15.26
C GLU A 265 12.04 -2.13 -16.46
N ASP A 266 11.12 -1.34 -17.04
CA ASP A 266 11.40 -0.40 -18.13
C ASP A 266 11.50 1.05 -17.63
N ASN A 267 12.50 1.75 -18.15
CA ASN A 267 12.78 3.16 -17.87
C ASN A 267 12.17 4.10 -18.91
N SER A 268 11.43 3.60 -19.90
CA SER A 268 10.80 4.37 -20.98
C SER A 268 10.02 5.57 -20.46
N ILE A 269 9.05 5.36 -19.58
CA ILE A 269 8.21 6.42 -18.98
C ILE A 269 9.08 7.50 -18.31
N LEU A 270 10.13 7.10 -17.59
CA LEU A 270 11.04 8.04 -16.94
C LEU A 270 11.90 8.81 -17.97
N GLU A 271 12.36 8.17 -19.04
CA GLU A 271 13.12 8.83 -20.10
C GLU A 271 12.25 9.79 -20.92
N ASP A 272 10.97 9.48 -21.14
CA ASP A 272 10.02 10.35 -21.83
C ASP A 272 9.73 11.61 -21.00
N ILE A 273 9.47 11.45 -19.70
CA ILE A 273 9.38 12.59 -18.77
C ILE A 273 10.68 13.40 -18.75
N ARG A 274 11.86 12.76 -18.75
CA ARG A 274 13.15 13.47 -18.82
C ARG A 274 13.31 14.25 -20.10
N ARG A 275 12.89 13.70 -21.24
CA ARG A 275 12.97 14.34 -22.55
C ARG A 275 12.06 15.56 -22.58
N ALA A 276 10.80 15.41 -22.20
CA ALA A 276 9.83 16.49 -22.11
C ALA A 276 10.32 17.61 -21.19
N ALA A 277 10.75 17.27 -19.98
CA ALA A 277 11.20 18.25 -19.00
C ALA A 277 12.53 18.94 -19.40
N THR A 278 13.39 18.26 -20.16
CA THR A 278 14.60 18.88 -20.75
C THR A 278 14.25 19.81 -21.91
N GLY A 279 13.26 19.46 -22.74
CA GLY A 279 12.72 20.32 -23.80
C GLY A 279 12.14 21.60 -23.21
N TYR A 280 11.29 21.46 -22.20
CA TYR A 280 10.68 22.57 -21.46
C TYR A 280 11.73 23.56 -20.92
N LEU A 281 12.83 23.07 -20.35
CA LEU A 281 13.91 23.93 -19.84
C LEU A 281 14.70 24.67 -20.92
N LYS A 282 14.77 24.13 -22.13
CA LYS A 282 15.52 24.73 -23.25
C LYS A 282 14.71 25.81 -23.96
N ASP A 283 13.39 25.64 -24.04
CA ASP A 283 12.49 26.56 -24.74
C ASP A 283 12.01 27.73 -23.88
N LYS A 284 12.95 28.43 -23.23
CA LYS A 284 12.67 29.70 -22.53
C LYS A 284 12.15 30.85 -23.44
N SER A 285 11.91 30.60 -24.72
CA SER A 285 11.16 31.47 -25.62
C SER A 285 9.69 31.04 -25.65
N GLY A 286 8.84 31.70 -24.87
CA GLY A 286 7.44 31.34 -24.64
C GLY A 286 6.60 31.08 -25.89
N LYS A 287 6.56 29.82 -26.33
CA LYS A 287 5.53 29.30 -27.21
C LYS A 287 4.63 28.38 -26.40
N ASN A 288 3.36 28.74 -26.31
CA ASN A 288 2.31 27.98 -25.62
C ASN A 288 2.16 26.54 -26.15
N GLU A 289 2.61 26.26 -27.38
CA GLU A 289 2.60 24.91 -28.00
C GLU A 289 3.39 23.90 -27.15
N ASN A 290 4.61 24.21 -26.75
CA ASN A 290 5.44 23.27 -25.99
C ASN A 290 4.92 23.00 -24.56
N GLU A 291 4.22 23.98 -23.97
CA GLU A 291 3.60 23.80 -22.65
C GLU A 291 2.39 22.86 -22.74
N THR A 292 1.63 22.94 -23.84
CA THR A 292 0.51 22.05 -24.17
C THR A 292 1.02 20.61 -24.34
N ASP A 293 2.06 20.41 -25.15
CA ASP A 293 2.69 19.10 -25.37
C ASP A 293 3.23 18.50 -24.05
N CYS A 294 3.78 19.33 -23.17
CA CYS A 294 4.29 18.87 -21.87
C CYS A 294 3.17 18.36 -20.95
N ILE A 295 2.01 18.99 -20.98
CA ILE A 295 0.85 18.61 -20.15
C ILE A 295 0.26 17.29 -20.65
N GLU A 296 0.25 17.07 -21.96
CA GLU A 296 -0.16 15.79 -22.55
C GLU A 296 0.73 14.63 -22.09
N VAL A 297 2.06 14.81 -22.15
CA VAL A 297 3.02 13.79 -21.67
C VAL A 297 2.86 13.53 -20.17
N ILE A 298 2.59 14.57 -19.38
CA ILE A 298 2.29 14.41 -17.95
C ILE A 298 1.01 13.59 -17.78
N MET A 299 -0.07 13.91 -18.50
CA MET A 299 -1.35 13.21 -18.39
C MET A 299 -1.27 11.75 -18.80
N GLU A 300 -0.57 11.42 -19.89
CA GLU A 300 -0.32 10.04 -20.30
C GLU A 300 0.43 9.28 -19.19
N THR A 301 1.43 9.92 -18.58
CA THR A 301 2.15 9.36 -17.44
C THR A 301 1.24 9.16 -16.22
N LEU A 302 0.32 10.09 -15.94
CA LEU A 302 -0.65 9.94 -14.86
C LEU A 302 -1.59 8.75 -15.11
N LEU A 303 -2.11 8.59 -16.33
CA LEU A 303 -2.96 7.46 -16.70
C LEU A 303 -2.23 6.12 -16.53
N ASN A 304 -0.97 6.04 -16.97
CA ASN A 304 -0.12 4.87 -16.75
C ASN A 304 0.05 4.56 -15.25
N MET A 305 0.20 5.58 -14.40
CA MET A 305 0.28 5.39 -12.95
C MET A 305 -1.07 5.01 -12.30
N LEU A 306 -2.21 5.48 -12.83
CA LEU A 306 -3.54 5.07 -12.34
C LEU A 306 -3.84 3.61 -12.65
N SER A 307 -3.30 3.08 -13.74
CA SER A 307 -3.37 1.65 -14.07
C SER A 307 -2.64 0.78 -13.03
N MET A 308 -1.71 1.36 -12.27
CA MET A 308 -1.03 0.64 -11.19
C MET A 308 -1.94 0.44 -9.97
N ALA A 309 -1.75 -0.70 -9.31
CA ALA A 309 -2.33 -0.97 -8.00
C ALA A 309 -1.50 -0.29 -6.89
N GLY A 310 -2.17 0.32 -5.91
CA GLY A 310 -1.52 0.89 -4.72
C GLY A 310 -1.85 2.36 -4.45
N GLN A 311 -1.96 2.69 -3.16
CA GLN A 311 -2.31 4.03 -2.69
C GLN A 311 -1.26 5.09 -3.04
N ALA A 312 0.03 4.74 -3.05
CA ALA A 312 1.12 5.67 -3.34
C ALA A 312 1.00 6.29 -4.74
N HIS A 313 0.78 5.46 -5.77
CA HIS A 313 0.59 5.92 -7.14
C HIS A 313 -0.61 6.85 -7.26
N ARG A 314 -1.73 6.50 -6.60
CA ARG A 314 -2.96 7.32 -6.59
C ARG A 314 -2.72 8.68 -5.94
N SER A 315 -2.09 8.72 -4.77
CA SER A 315 -1.84 9.97 -4.06
C SER A 315 -0.84 10.88 -4.77
N VAL A 316 0.20 10.32 -5.40
CA VAL A 316 1.11 11.09 -6.26
C VAL A 316 0.40 11.61 -7.50
N THR A 317 -0.45 10.78 -8.12
CA THR A 317 -1.25 11.19 -9.27
C THR A 317 -2.20 12.34 -8.94
N ALA A 318 -2.95 12.25 -7.84
CA ALA A 318 -3.83 13.33 -7.39
C ALA A 318 -3.04 14.62 -7.10
N LEU A 319 -1.87 14.53 -6.44
CA LEU A 319 -1.01 15.69 -6.19
C LEU A 319 -0.58 16.35 -7.50
N VAL A 320 -0.07 15.58 -8.47
CA VAL A 320 0.38 16.13 -9.77
C VAL A 320 -0.79 16.66 -10.58
N PHE A 321 -1.93 15.96 -10.56
CA PHE A 321 -3.15 16.40 -11.24
C PHE A 321 -3.65 17.74 -10.69
N SER A 322 -3.65 17.93 -9.37
CA SER A 322 -4.05 19.19 -8.75
C SER A 322 -3.20 20.38 -9.24
N LEU A 323 -1.91 20.16 -9.48
CA LEU A 323 -0.97 21.19 -9.98
C LEU A 323 -1.25 21.54 -11.45
N ILE A 324 -1.54 20.56 -12.30
CA ILE A 324 -1.76 20.79 -13.75
C ILE A 324 -3.21 21.10 -14.11
N SER A 325 -4.16 20.92 -13.19
CA SER A 325 -5.59 21.09 -13.44
C SER A 325 -5.94 22.46 -14.06
N ASN A 326 -5.27 23.53 -13.63
CA ASN A 326 -5.48 24.88 -14.18
C ASN A 326 -4.94 25.08 -15.60
N HIS A 327 -4.11 24.16 -16.08
CA HIS A 327 -3.51 24.18 -17.41
C HIS A 327 -4.07 23.10 -18.33
N MET A 328 -5.14 22.40 -17.91
CA MET A 328 -5.75 21.31 -18.66
C MET A 328 -6.17 21.75 -20.09
N THR A 329 -5.69 21.03 -21.10
CA THR A 329 -5.98 21.27 -22.52
C THR A 329 -7.10 20.36 -23.00
N ASP A 330 -7.73 20.68 -24.14
CA ASP A 330 -8.77 19.84 -24.74
C ASP A 330 -8.26 18.41 -25.01
N ASP A 331 -7.05 18.27 -25.55
CA ASP A 331 -6.43 16.98 -25.87
C ASP A 331 -6.09 16.16 -24.61
N ALA A 332 -5.54 16.81 -23.57
CA ALA A 332 -5.30 16.20 -22.27
C ALA A 332 -6.59 15.69 -21.60
N LEU A 333 -7.70 16.43 -21.76
CA LEU A 333 -9.02 15.99 -21.30
C LEU A 333 -9.54 14.81 -22.13
N GLN A 334 -9.34 14.80 -23.44
CA GLN A 334 -9.71 13.66 -24.29
C GLN A 334 -8.94 12.39 -23.90
N HIS A 335 -7.65 12.48 -23.56
CA HIS A 335 -6.90 11.35 -23.02
C HIS A 335 -7.54 10.79 -21.74
N LEU A 336 -7.95 11.64 -20.79
CA LEU A 336 -8.66 11.18 -19.60
C LEU A 336 -10.06 10.60 -19.91
N LEU A 337 -10.78 11.20 -20.86
CA LEU A 337 -12.12 10.75 -21.25
C LEU A 337 -12.10 9.46 -22.09
N SER A 338 -10.99 9.16 -22.76
CA SER A 338 -10.81 7.91 -23.52
C SER A 338 -10.94 6.66 -22.65
N ALA A 339 -10.66 6.75 -21.34
CA ALA A 339 -10.88 5.68 -20.37
C ALA A 339 -12.36 5.22 -20.29
N PHE A 340 -13.29 6.07 -20.72
CA PHE A 340 -14.73 5.83 -20.70
C PHE A 340 -15.31 5.56 -22.11
N GLY A 341 -14.49 5.71 -23.17
CA GLY A 341 -14.92 5.73 -24.56
C GLY A 341 -14.39 4.57 -25.41
N THR A 342 -15.32 3.77 -25.93
CA THR A 342 -15.25 2.84 -27.08
C THR A 342 -14.29 1.65 -27.02
N GLN A 343 -14.90 0.46 -26.86
CA GLN A 343 -14.52 -0.75 -27.59
C GLN A 343 -14.45 -0.44 -29.09
N LYS A 344 -13.25 -0.26 -29.64
CA LYS A 344 -12.94 -0.43 -31.08
C LYS A 344 -11.43 -0.46 -31.29
N GLU A 345 -10.82 -1.54 -30.80
CA GLU A 345 -9.80 -2.36 -31.47
C GLU A 345 -9.24 -3.30 -30.42
N GLU A 346 -9.36 -4.59 -30.70
CA GLU A 346 -8.71 -5.66 -29.97
C GLU A 346 -7.20 -5.53 -30.22
N GLU A 347 -6.52 -4.62 -29.51
CA GLU A 347 -5.10 -4.80 -29.23
C GLU A 347 -5.02 -5.36 -27.81
N GLU A 348 -4.80 -6.67 -27.76
CA GLU A 348 -4.37 -7.41 -26.58
C GLU A 348 -3.06 -6.75 -26.07
N VAL A 349 -3.19 -5.79 -25.18
CA VAL A 349 -2.08 -5.41 -24.29
C VAL A 349 -2.02 -6.51 -23.24
N GLU A 350 -1.13 -7.49 -23.45
CA GLU A 350 -0.75 -8.47 -22.41
C GLU A 350 -0.25 -7.70 -21.18
N PHE A 351 -1.13 -7.48 -20.21
CA PHE A 351 -0.76 -7.02 -18.88
C PHE A 351 -0.20 -8.21 -18.11
N ASP A 352 1.12 -8.40 -18.15
CA ASP A 352 1.81 -9.35 -17.25
C ASP A 352 1.85 -8.76 -15.83
N VAL A 353 0.69 -8.78 -15.14
CA VAL A 353 0.62 -8.44 -13.73
C VAL A 353 0.93 -9.70 -12.93
N ASN A 354 2.20 -9.83 -12.53
CA ASN A 354 2.64 -10.77 -11.51
C ASN A 354 2.09 -10.36 -10.12
N ASN A 355 0.76 -10.43 -9.97
CA ASN A 355 0.00 -10.01 -8.80
C ASN A 355 -0.17 -11.18 -7.84
N ASN A 356 0.87 -11.42 -7.02
CA ASN A 356 0.70 -12.22 -5.82
C ASN A 356 0.34 -11.24 -4.68
N GLU A 357 -0.95 -10.90 -4.61
CA GLU A 357 -1.50 -10.04 -3.55
C GLU A 357 -1.33 -10.71 -2.19
N SER A 358 -0.59 -10.02 -1.31
CA SER A 358 -0.64 -10.28 0.12
C SER A 358 -2.03 -9.89 0.61
N SER A 359 -2.68 -10.81 1.32
CA SER A 359 -4.00 -10.72 1.92
C SER A 359 -4.20 -9.42 2.72
N ASP A 360 -4.75 -8.39 2.08
CA ASP A 360 -5.32 -7.22 2.76
C ASP A 360 -6.79 -7.55 3.10
N SER A 361 -7.00 -8.06 4.31
CA SER A 361 -8.32 -8.25 4.90
C SER A 361 -8.86 -6.89 5.35
N GLU A 362 -9.41 -6.14 4.42
CA GLU A 362 -10.39 -5.09 4.73
C GLU A 362 -11.78 -5.76 4.75
N SER A 363 -12.12 -6.31 5.92
CA SER A 363 -13.47 -6.80 6.22
C SER A 363 -14.44 -5.62 6.25
N SER A 364 -15.05 -5.33 5.10
CA SER A 364 -16.30 -4.58 5.04
C SER A 364 -17.44 -5.58 5.00
N GLY A 365 -18.13 -5.71 6.13
CA GLY A 365 -19.31 -6.55 6.26
C GLY A 365 -20.40 -6.09 5.30
N SER A 366 -20.60 -6.86 4.23
CA SER A 366 -21.87 -6.91 3.54
C SER A 366 -22.50 -8.26 3.90
N GLU A 367 -23.60 -8.19 4.63
CA GLU A 367 -24.50 -9.30 4.86
C GLU A 367 -25.02 -9.74 3.48
N LEU A 368 -24.45 -10.82 2.95
CA LEU A 368 -25.07 -11.54 1.85
C LEU A 368 -26.20 -12.35 2.46
N GLU A 369 -27.43 -11.87 2.27
CA GLU A 369 -28.61 -12.69 2.40
C GLU A 369 -28.40 -13.96 1.56
N GLU A 370 -28.48 -15.12 2.22
CA GLU A 370 -28.53 -16.43 1.59
C GLU A 370 -29.82 -16.51 0.77
N ASP A 371 -29.72 -16.22 -0.53
CA ASP A 371 -30.72 -16.70 -1.48
C ASP A 371 -30.46 -18.19 -1.71
N GLU A 372 -31.07 -19.01 -0.85
CA GLU A 372 -31.29 -20.43 -1.07
C GLU A 372 -32.13 -20.61 -2.34
N THR A 373 -31.52 -20.65 -3.53
CA THR A 373 -32.02 -21.48 -4.62
C THR A 373 -30.97 -21.80 -5.68
N ALA A 374 -30.89 -23.10 -5.99
CA ALA A 374 -30.63 -23.72 -7.28
C ALA A 374 -29.42 -24.68 -7.30
N GLU A 375 -29.79 -25.95 -7.10
CA GLU A 375 -29.17 -27.15 -7.68
C GLU A 375 -27.67 -27.34 -7.41
N ALA A 376 -27.40 -28.18 -6.42
CA ALA A 376 -26.11 -28.84 -6.23
C ALA A 376 -25.60 -29.41 -7.57
N ASN A 377 -24.60 -28.75 -8.16
CA ASN A 377 -23.97 -29.11 -9.42
C ASN A 377 -23.44 -30.55 -9.35
N SER A 378 -24.21 -31.48 -9.91
CA SER A 378 -23.86 -32.88 -10.16
C SER A 378 -22.49 -33.01 -10.85
N ASP A 379 -22.18 -32.06 -11.73
CA ASP A 379 -20.97 -31.99 -12.55
C ASP A 379 -19.68 -31.79 -11.74
N LEU A 380 -19.74 -30.99 -10.67
CA LEU A 380 -18.60 -30.74 -9.79
C LEU A 380 -18.34 -31.94 -8.87
N LYS A 381 -19.41 -32.63 -8.46
CA LYS A 381 -19.36 -33.85 -7.66
C LYS A 381 -18.82 -35.03 -8.48
N GLU A 382 -19.19 -35.14 -9.76
CA GLU A 382 -18.67 -36.15 -10.68
C GLU A 382 -17.18 -35.92 -10.99
N ARG A 383 -16.75 -34.68 -11.20
CA ARG A 383 -15.33 -34.38 -11.43
C ARG A 383 -14.45 -34.60 -10.19
N LEU A 384 -14.93 -34.21 -9.00
CA LEU A 384 -14.25 -34.54 -7.74
C LEU A 384 -14.20 -36.04 -7.50
N LYS A 385 -15.27 -36.78 -7.83
CA LYS A 385 -15.31 -38.24 -7.69
C LYS A 385 -14.41 -38.96 -8.71
N ALA A 386 -14.20 -38.39 -9.89
CA ALA A 386 -13.27 -38.90 -10.89
C ALA A 386 -11.80 -38.68 -10.47
N VAL A 387 -11.49 -37.57 -9.81
CA VAL A 387 -10.14 -37.24 -9.34
C VAL A 387 -9.79 -37.97 -8.04
N LEU A 388 -10.75 -38.17 -7.14
CA LEU A 388 -10.53 -38.83 -5.85
C LEU A 388 -10.52 -40.37 -5.92
N GLY A 389 -10.71 -40.95 -7.11
CA GLY A 389 -10.75 -42.40 -7.30
C GLY A 389 -11.99 -43.03 -6.66
N GLY A 390 -12.95 -43.46 -7.49
CA GLY A 390 -14.15 -44.14 -7.01
C GLY A 390 -13.83 -45.46 -6.28
N GLY A 391 -13.72 -45.41 -4.96
CA GLY A 391 -13.69 -46.56 -4.07
C GLY A 391 -14.97 -46.61 -3.24
N GLU A 392 -15.83 -47.58 -3.51
CA GLU A 392 -16.84 -48.03 -2.56
C GLU A 392 -16.14 -48.76 -1.41
N ASP A 393 -16.44 -48.36 -0.17
CA ASP A 393 -16.19 -49.07 1.10
C ASP A 393 -14.88 -49.86 1.24
N SER A 394 -13.77 -49.16 1.51
CA SER A 394 -12.63 -49.77 2.20
C SER A 394 -12.01 -48.76 3.18
N ASP A 395 -12.11 -49.05 4.49
CA ASP A 395 -11.44 -48.34 5.61
C ASP A 395 -9.92 -48.60 5.60
N GLU A 396 -9.27 -48.43 4.45
CA GLU A 396 -7.82 -48.35 4.36
C GLU A 396 -7.43 -46.88 4.19
N GLU A 397 -6.77 -46.31 5.19
CA GLU A 397 -6.15 -44.98 5.10
C GLU A 397 -5.17 -44.97 3.92
N VAL A 398 -5.62 -44.51 2.75
CA VAL A 398 -4.77 -44.27 1.59
C VAL A 398 -3.87 -43.09 1.94
N VAL A 399 -2.65 -43.39 2.38
CA VAL A 399 -1.58 -42.42 2.53
C VAL A 399 -1.19 -41.96 1.13
N LEU A 400 -1.84 -40.89 0.66
CA LEU A 400 -1.48 -40.20 -0.57
C LEU A 400 0.00 -39.78 -0.48
N THR A 401 0.77 -40.09 -1.51
CA THR A 401 2.16 -39.64 -1.55
C THR A 401 2.19 -38.12 -1.75
N ASP A 402 3.23 -37.45 -1.24
CA ASP A 402 3.37 -35.99 -1.35
C ASP A 402 3.20 -35.50 -2.79
N LYS A 403 3.63 -36.30 -3.78
CA LYS A 403 3.48 -35.98 -5.19
C LYS A 403 2.02 -35.96 -5.66
N GLU A 404 1.20 -36.91 -5.22
CA GLU A 404 -0.23 -36.99 -5.55
C GLU A 404 -1.02 -35.86 -4.86
N MET A 405 -0.60 -35.48 -3.65
CA MET A 405 -1.15 -34.33 -2.93
C MET A 405 -0.84 -33.00 -3.63
N PHE A 406 0.37 -32.84 -4.19
CA PHE A 406 0.72 -31.67 -5.02
C PHE A 406 -0.07 -31.63 -6.35
N GLU A 407 -0.22 -32.77 -7.03
CA GLU A 407 -0.99 -32.87 -8.27
C GLU A 407 -2.49 -32.57 -8.04
N LEU A 408 -3.02 -32.97 -6.88
CA LEU A 408 -4.40 -32.67 -6.47
C LEU A 408 -4.61 -31.17 -6.18
N ASP A 409 -3.68 -30.54 -5.45
CA ASP A 409 -3.73 -29.10 -5.15
C ASP A 409 -3.58 -28.24 -6.42
N GLU A 410 -2.76 -28.67 -7.37
CA GLU A 410 -2.61 -28.03 -8.68
C GLU A 410 -3.90 -28.12 -9.50
N ALA A 411 -4.56 -29.29 -9.50
CA ALA A 411 -5.84 -29.50 -10.18
C ALA A 411 -6.98 -28.70 -9.54
N ILE A 412 -7.03 -28.61 -8.20
CA ILE A 412 -8.02 -27.80 -7.47
C ILE A 412 -7.80 -26.31 -7.76
N SER A 413 -6.55 -25.84 -7.74
CA SER A 413 -6.20 -24.46 -8.05
C SER A 413 -6.55 -24.09 -9.49
N ALA A 414 -6.29 -24.99 -10.46
CA ALA A 414 -6.68 -24.81 -11.85
C ALA A 414 -8.20 -24.74 -12.03
N ALA A 415 -8.96 -25.60 -11.34
CA ALA A 415 -10.42 -25.58 -11.35
C ALA A 415 -11.01 -24.30 -10.72
N PHE A 416 -10.40 -23.81 -9.64
CA PHE A 416 -10.78 -22.53 -9.02
C PHE A 416 -10.45 -21.33 -9.90
N LYS A 417 -9.29 -21.30 -10.56
CA LYS A 417 -8.92 -20.26 -11.52
C LYS A 417 -9.87 -20.24 -12.72
N ALA A 418 -10.24 -21.40 -13.25
CA ALA A 418 -11.21 -21.52 -14.34
C ALA A 418 -12.62 -21.04 -13.96
N ARG A 419 -13.05 -21.25 -12.71
CA ARG A 419 -14.36 -20.76 -12.20
C ARG A 419 -14.38 -19.26 -11.90
N ILE A 420 -13.24 -18.69 -11.48
CA ILE A 420 -13.12 -17.25 -11.22
C ILE A 420 -13.06 -16.47 -12.54
N GLY A 421 -12.57 -17.07 -13.63
CA GLY A 421 -12.52 -16.46 -14.96
C GLY A 421 -11.56 -15.27 -15.01
N GLU A 422 -10.48 -15.38 -15.76
CA GLU A 422 -9.55 -14.26 -16.02
C GLU A 422 -10.32 -13.00 -16.47
N SER A 423 -11.37 -13.20 -17.28
CA SER A 423 -12.30 -12.13 -17.69
C SER A 423 -13.01 -11.37 -16.56
N LYS A 424 -13.22 -11.92 -15.36
CA LYS A 424 -13.80 -11.17 -14.23
C LYS A 424 -12.75 -10.32 -13.52
N LYS A 425 -11.51 -10.80 -13.43
CA LYS A 425 -10.40 -10.02 -12.85
C LYS A 425 -10.06 -8.84 -13.76
N ASP A 426 -9.99 -9.05 -15.06
CA ASP A 426 -9.69 -7.98 -16.02
C ASP A 426 -10.81 -6.94 -16.08
N LYS A 427 -12.07 -7.38 -15.99
CA LYS A 427 -13.22 -6.47 -15.82
C LYS A 427 -13.13 -5.67 -14.53
N LEU A 428 -12.78 -6.30 -13.41
CA LEU A 428 -12.63 -5.62 -12.12
C LEU A 428 -11.49 -4.58 -12.16
N VAL A 429 -10.37 -4.90 -12.80
CA VAL A 429 -9.24 -3.98 -13.00
C VAL A 429 -9.66 -2.79 -13.88
N GLY A 430 -10.37 -3.04 -14.97
CA GLY A 430 -10.92 -1.99 -15.84
C GLY A 430 -11.90 -1.07 -15.10
N ILE A 431 -12.80 -1.64 -14.29
CA ILE A 431 -13.74 -0.90 -13.45
C ILE A 431 -12.99 -0.05 -12.41
N GLN A 432 -11.98 -0.61 -11.74
CA GLN A 432 -11.17 0.13 -10.78
C GLN A 432 -10.41 1.28 -11.44
N PHE A 433 -9.90 1.09 -12.65
CA PHE A 433 -9.24 2.15 -13.41
C PHE A 433 -10.22 3.28 -13.77
N GLN A 434 -11.43 2.93 -14.25
CA GLN A 434 -12.48 3.91 -14.56
C GLN A 434 -12.90 4.69 -13.31
N LEU A 435 -13.05 4.03 -12.17
CA LEU A 435 -13.38 4.69 -10.91
C LEU A 435 -12.29 5.69 -10.48
N LYS A 436 -11.01 5.34 -10.63
CA LYS A 436 -9.90 6.27 -10.36
C LYS A 436 -9.91 7.47 -11.32
N CYS A 437 -10.24 7.27 -12.59
CA CYS A 437 -10.38 8.37 -13.55
C CYS A 437 -11.57 9.28 -13.18
N LEU A 438 -12.67 8.72 -12.66
CA LEU A 438 -13.80 9.50 -12.14
C LEU A 438 -13.41 10.34 -10.93
N GLU A 439 -12.61 9.81 -10.00
CA GLU A 439 -12.11 10.57 -8.84
C GLU A 439 -11.33 11.82 -9.29
N LEU A 440 -10.45 11.70 -10.30
CA LEU A 440 -9.75 12.85 -10.87
C LEU A 440 -10.69 13.82 -11.58
N LEU A 441 -11.68 13.33 -12.32
CA LEU A 441 -12.70 14.18 -12.95
C LEU A 441 -13.52 14.95 -11.93
N GLN A 442 -13.88 14.33 -10.80
CA GLN A 442 -14.60 15.00 -9.71
C GLN A 442 -13.75 16.12 -9.10
N GLU A 443 -12.47 15.87 -8.85
CA GLU A 443 -11.53 16.89 -8.38
C GLU A 443 -11.41 18.04 -9.40
N TYR A 444 -11.33 17.71 -10.70
CA TYR A 444 -11.28 18.69 -11.77
C TYR A 444 -12.53 19.57 -11.86
N VAL A 445 -13.71 18.97 -11.81
CA VAL A 445 -14.99 19.69 -11.84
C VAL A 445 -15.13 20.59 -10.61
N GLY A 446 -14.65 20.14 -9.44
CA GLY A 446 -14.59 20.95 -8.23
C GLY A 446 -13.73 22.22 -8.38
N SER A 447 -12.68 22.18 -9.20
CA SER A 447 -11.81 23.33 -9.50
C SER A 447 -12.41 24.37 -10.46
N SER A 448 -13.69 24.23 -10.83
CA SER A 448 -14.44 25.16 -11.71
C SER A 448 -13.83 25.31 -13.12
N PRO A 449 -13.84 24.25 -13.94
CA PRO A 449 -13.22 24.26 -15.26
C PRO A 449 -14.05 25.05 -16.29
N PRO A 450 -13.48 25.28 -17.50
CA PRO A 450 -14.18 25.93 -18.60
C PRO A 450 -15.50 25.22 -18.98
N LEU A 451 -16.47 25.99 -19.46
CA LEU A 451 -17.80 25.46 -19.81
C LEU A 451 -17.76 24.35 -20.87
N HIS A 452 -16.88 24.49 -21.87
CA HIS A 452 -16.77 23.51 -22.95
C HIS A 452 -16.26 22.15 -22.43
N HIS A 453 -15.32 22.15 -21.47
CA HIS A 453 -14.90 20.92 -20.78
C HIS A 453 -16.04 20.27 -20.00
N LEU A 454 -16.84 21.05 -19.25
CA LEU A 454 -17.99 20.51 -18.50
C LEU A 454 -19.03 19.85 -19.41
N VAL A 455 -19.33 20.47 -20.55
CA VAL A 455 -20.26 19.92 -21.54
C VAL A 455 -19.70 18.62 -22.16
N ASN A 456 -18.40 18.60 -22.47
CA ASN A 456 -17.75 17.42 -23.02
C ASN A 456 -17.73 16.25 -22.02
N ILE A 457 -17.34 16.51 -20.76
CA ILE A 457 -17.36 15.52 -19.67
C ILE A 457 -18.78 14.99 -19.48
N GLY A 458 -19.78 15.87 -19.38
CA GLY A 458 -21.18 15.47 -19.24
C GLY A 458 -21.66 14.58 -20.41
N GLY A 459 -21.31 14.95 -21.64
CA GLY A 459 -21.63 14.16 -22.84
C GLY A 459 -21.03 12.76 -22.82
N VAL A 460 -19.74 12.64 -22.50
CA VAL A 460 -19.04 11.35 -22.43
C VAL A 460 -19.57 10.49 -21.29
N LEU A 461 -19.80 11.06 -20.10
CA LEU A 461 -20.31 10.30 -18.95
C LEU A 461 -21.74 9.80 -19.16
N VAL A 462 -22.60 10.61 -19.80
CA VAL A 462 -23.95 10.16 -20.20
C VAL A 462 -23.84 9.03 -21.21
N ALA A 463 -22.99 9.14 -22.24
CA ALA A 463 -22.78 8.06 -23.20
C ALA A 463 -22.25 6.79 -22.52
N ALA A 464 -21.27 6.91 -21.62
CA ALA A 464 -20.69 5.80 -20.85
C ALA A 464 -21.74 5.11 -19.97
N SER A 465 -22.65 5.87 -19.34
CA SER A 465 -23.74 5.32 -18.52
C SER A 465 -24.75 4.46 -19.30
N THR A 466 -24.78 4.60 -20.63
CA THR A 466 -25.64 3.78 -21.51
C THR A 466 -24.98 2.47 -21.95
N LEU A 467 -23.69 2.27 -21.68
CA LEU A 467 -22.97 1.06 -22.08
C LEU A 467 -23.38 -0.15 -21.22
N PRO A 468 -23.62 -1.33 -21.83
CA PRO A 468 -24.08 -2.52 -21.09
C PRO A 468 -23.11 -2.97 -20.00
N ASN A 469 -21.80 -2.82 -20.24
CA ASN A 469 -20.74 -3.25 -19.32
C ASN A 469 -20.67 -2.40 -18.05
N LEU A 470 -21.08 -1.14 -18.13
CA LEU A 470 -21.12 -0.21 -17.01
C LEU A 470 -22.47 -0.22 -16.29
N ARG A 471 -23.54 -0.59 -17.01
CA ARG A 471 -24.91 -0.70 -16.46
C ARG A 471 -25.08 -1.77 -15.39
N SER A 472 -24.24 -2.80 -15.39
CA SER A 472 -24.29 -3.87 -14.40
C SER A 472 -23.61 -3.52 -13.07
N GLU A 473 -22.80 -2.45 -13.04
CA GLU A 473 -21.98 -2.10 -11.89
C GLU A 473 -22.53 -0.83 -11.20
N SER A 474 -23.27 -1.04 -10.11
CA SER A 474 -23.95 0.06 -9.39
C SER A 474 -22.98 1.12 -8.87
N THR A 475 -21.75 0.74 -8.52
CA THR A 475 -20.74 1.64 -7.95
C THR A 475 -20.27 2.69 -8.96
N VAL A 476 -19.98 2.29 -10.20
CA VAL A 476 -19.54 3.20 -11.25
C VAL A 476 -20.69 4.12 -11.67
N ILE A 477 -21.90 3.58 -11.79
CA ILE A 477 -23.09 4.38 -12.12
C ILE A 477 -23.37 5.44 -11.04
N ASN A 478 -23.26 5.06 -9.77
CA ASN A 478 -23.42 6.01 -8.66
C ASN A 478 -22.35 7.11 -8.71
N SER A 479 -21.09 6.74 -8.94
CA SER A 479 -19.99 7.72 -9.08
C SER A 479 -20.18 8.63 -10.31
N ILE A 480 -20.65 8.11 -11.44
CA ILE A 480 -21.02 8.90 -12.62
C ILE A 480 -22.15 9.87 -12.28
N SER A 481 -23.20 9.39 -11.60
CA SER A 481 -24.33 10.21 -11.16
C SER A 481 -23.86 11.33 -10.23
N ASP A 482 -23.02 11.03 -9.24
CA ASP A 482 -22.45 12.02 -8.32
C ASP A 482 -21.62 13.07 -9.07
N THR A 483 -20.84 12.65 -10.06
CA THR A 483 -20.05 13.56 -10.91
C THR A 483 -20.95 14.48 -11.75
N LEU A 484 -22.02 13.94 -12.34
CA LEU A 484 -23.00 14.72 -13.09
C LEU A 484 -23.76 15.71 -12.18
N LEU A 485 -24.11 15.29 -10.96
CA LEU A 485 -24.69 16.18 -9.95
C LEU A 485 -23.71 17.30 -9.59
N LEU A 486 -22.42 16.99 -9.41
CA LEU A 486 -21.38 17.99 -9.15
C LEU A 486 -21.29 19.02 -10.29
N ILE A 487 -21.32 18.57 -11.55
CA ILE A 487 -21.33 19.46 -12.73
C ILE A 487 -22.54 20.41 -12.69
N SER A 488 -23.72 19.88 -12.34
CA SER A 488 -24.95 20.68 -12.22
C SER A 488 -24.94 21.65 -11.03
N ALA A 489 -24.19 21.33 -9.97
CA ALA A 489 -24.07 22.16 -8.77
C ALA A 489 -23.07 23.31 -8.96
N VAL A 490 -21.96 23.06 -9.66
CA VAL A 490 -20.89 24.05 -9.93
C VAL A 490 -21.39 25.18 -10.84
N ARG A 491 -22.34 24.90 -11.74
CA ARG A 491 -23.06 25.94 -12.49
C ARG A 491 -24.55 25.63 -12.48
N LYS A 492 -25.33 26.50 -11.82
CA LYS A 492 -26.78 26.57 -12.05
C LYS A 492 -27.02 26.90 -13.52
N PHE A 493 -27.32 25.89 -14.32
CA PHE A 493 -27.82 26.06 -15.67
C PHE A 493 -29.25 26.62 -15.66
#